data_AF-A0A1G9G7I9-F1
#
_entry.id   AF-A0A1G9G7I9-F1
#
_cell.length_a   1.000
_cell.length_b   1.000
_cell.length_c   1.000
_cell.angle_alpha   90.00
_cell.angle_beta   90.00
_cell.angle_gamma   90.00
#
_symmetry.space_group_name_H-M   'P 1'
#
loop_
_entity.id
_entity.type
_entity.pdbx_description
1 polymer ?
#
loop_
_entity_poly.entity_id
_entity_poly.type
_entity_poly.pdbx_seq_one_letter_code
_entity_poly.pdbx_strand_id
1 'polypeptide(L)'
;MILAVVAIAAVVGIASFSLGRLSTLADAPPSGTSAEAGFARDMQVHHNQGVQLALVVRDRTDDPAVRLLAYDIAATQAQQSGQLFGWLTQWGLPQAGREPAMMWMTRAGRSGEEHGHSAAAGEGQAMPGLATDAQVAELTAASGTQAERIFLTLMIAHHQGAVEMAEGVLDRSDNGPVRSFAQAVVTSQNSEIELMTSMLAARA
;
A
#
# COMPACT_ATOMS: atom_id res chain seq x y z
N MET A 1 -29.44 38.68 -40.42
CA MET A 1 -28.20 37.86 -40.37
C MET A 1 -27.56 37.82 -38.98
N ILE A 2 -27.36 38.95 -38.29
CA ILE A 2 -26.71 38.99 -36.96
C ILE A 2 -27.43 38.14 -35.90
N LEU A 3 -28.77 38.19 -35.83
CA LEU A 3 -29.56 37.38 -34.89
C LEU A 3 -29.41 35.86 -35.09
N ALA A 4 -29.25 35.40 -36.34
CA ALA A 4 -29.07 33.97 -36.63
C ALA A 4 -27.68 33.47 -36.21
N VAL A 5 -26.64 34.32 -36.35
CA VAL A 5 -25.28 34.00 -35.93
C VAL A 5 -25.16 33.91 -34.40
N VAL A 6 -25.83 34.80 -33.66
CA VAL A 6 -25.87 34.77 -32.19
C VAL A 6 -26.61 33.53 -31.67
N ALA A 7 -27.72 33.14 -32.30
CA ALA A 7 -28.46 31.95 -31.91
C ALA A 7 -27.65 30.66 -32.13
N ILE A 8 -26.92 30.56 -33.26
CA ILE A 8 -26.05 29.40 -33.55
C ILE A 8 -24.87 29.35 -32.56
N ALA A 9 -24.24 30.49 -32.25
CA ALA A 9 -23.15 30.54 -31.27
C ALA A 9 -23.61 30.13 -29.86
N ALA A 10 -24.83 30.51 -29.46
CA ALA A 10 -25.41 30.08 -28.18
C ALA A 10 -25.68 28.57 -28.15
N VAL A 11 -26.21 27.98 -29.22
CA VAL A 11 -26.46 26.53 -29.31
C VAL A 11 -25.15 25.74 -29.29
N VAL A 12 -24.13 26.19 -30.02
CA VAL A 12 -22.80 25.54 -30.01
C VAL A 12 -22.12 25.68 -28.65
N GLY A 13 -22.24 26.85 -27.99
CA GLY A 13 -21.72 27.06 -26.64
C GLY A 13 -22.40 26.16 -25.60
N ILE A 14 -23.73 26.04 -25.65
CA ILE A 14 -24.49 25.13 -24.77
C ILE A 14 -24.13 23.68 -25.06
N ALA A 15 -24.08 23.26 -26.33
CA ALA A 15 -23.71 21.89 -26.70
C ALA A 15 -22.29 21.55 -26.26
N SER A 16 -21.33 22.47 -26.42
CA SER A 16 -19.93 22.29 -26.00
C SER A 16 -19.80 22.25 -24.48
N PHE A 17 -20.55 23.09 -23.76
CA PHE A 17 -20.61 23.06 -22.30
C PHE A 17 -21.24 21.77 -21.77
N SER A 18 -22.33 21.30 -22.40
CA SER A 18 -22.99 20.04 -22.05
C SER A 18 -22.13 18.81 -22.39
N LEU A 19 -21.47 18.79 -23.54
CA LEU A 19 -20.52 17.73 -23.94
C LEU A 19 -19.28 17.73 -23.04
N GLY A 20 -18.75 18.91 -22.71
CA GLY A 20 -17.66 19.07 -21.75
C GLY A 20 -18.04 18.60 -20.36
N ARG A 21 -19.26 18.95 -19.88
CA ARG A 21 -19.81 18.45 -18.62
C ARG A 21 -19.98 16.93 -18.58
N LEU A 22 -20.44 16.33 -19.68
CA LEU A 22 -20.55 14.87 -19.81
C LEU A 22 -19.16 14.19 -19.80
N SER A 23 -18.16 14.83 -20.41
CA SER A 23 -16.78 14.35 -20.46
C SER A 23 -16.03 14.52 -19.13
N THR A 24 -16.55 15.37 -18.22
CA THR A 24 -16.08 15.56 -16.85
C THR A 24 -16.87 14.76 -15.80
N LEU A 25 -17.71 13.81 -16.23
CA LEU A 25 -18.25 12.82 -15.29
C LEU A 25 -17.06 11.99 -14.80
N ALA A 26 -16.48 12.41 -13.67
CA ALA A 26 -15.42 11.67 -13.00
C ALA A 26 -15.90 10.23 -12.79
N ASP A 27 -14.99 9.26 -13.01
CA ASP A 27 -15.27 7.86 -12.70
C ASP A 27 -15.84 7.76 -11.28
N ALA A 28 -16.87 6.94 -11.12
CA ALA A 28 -17.45 6.70 -9.80
C ALA A 28 -16.35 6.24 -8.83
N PRO A 29 -16.33 6.73 -7.59
CA PRO A 29 -15.32 6.30 -6.62
C PRO A 29 -15.41 4.79 -6.39
N PRO A 30 -14.29 4.12 -6.06
CA PRO A 30 -14.29 2.71 -5.75
C PRO A 30 -15.32 2.36 -4.67
N SER A 31 -15.94 1.18 -4.78
CA SER A 31 -16.88 0.70 -3.75
C SER A 31 -16.16 0.40 -2.43
N GLY A 32 -16.90 0.34 -1.33
CA GLY A 32 -16.32 0.05 -0.01
C GLY A 32 -15.65 -1.33 0.10
N THR A 33 -15.99 -2.27 -0.79
CA THR A 33 -15.46 -3.64 -0.88
C THR A 33 -14.58 -3.84 -2.11
N SER A 34 -14.21 -2.76 -2.81
CA SER A 34 -13.30 -2.81 -3.94
C SER A 34 -11.88 -3.22 -3.53
N ALA A 35 -11.08 -3.68 -4.49
CA ALA A 35 -9.67 -3.99 -4.27
C ALA A 35 -8.88 -2.75 -3.83
N GLU A 36 -9.19 -1.58 -4.41
CA GLU A 36 -8.59 -0.30 -4.05
C GLU A 36 -8.85 0.06 -2.59
N ALA A 37 -10.10 -0.07 -2.15
CA ALA A 37 -10.47 0.26 -0.77
C ALA A 37 -9.93 -0.77 0.22
N GLY A 38 -9.91 -2.06 -0.13
CA GLY A 38 -9.31 -3.11 0.70
C GLY A 38 -7.79 -2.92 0.85
N PHE A 39 -7.08 -2.81 -0.28
CA PHE A 39 -5.64 -2.56 -0.33
C PHE A 39 -5.25 -1.30 0.46
N ALA A 40 -5.96 -0.19 0.28
CA ALA A 40 -5.66 1.05 1.00
C ALA A 40 -5.78 0.90 2.52
N ARG A 41 -6.75 0.13 3.03
CA ARG A 41 -6.89 -0.10 4.48
C ARG A 41 -5.83 -1.05 5.01
N ASP A 42 -5.64 -2.16 4.33
CA ASP A 42 -4.74 -3.21 4.80
C ASP A 42 -3.28 -2.75 4.70
N MET A 43 -2.88 -2.09 3.60
CA MET A 43 -1.53 -1.55 3.44
C MET A 43 -1.23 -0.40 4.43
N GLN A 44 -2.23 0.35 4.90
CA GLN A 44 -2.02 1.31 5.99
C GLN A 44 -1.62 0.60 7.29
N VAL A 45 -2.33 -0.47 7.66
CA VAL A 45 -2.01 -1.24 8.87
C VAL A 45 -0.63 -1.87 8.74
N HIS A 46 -0.34 -2.44 7.58
CA HIS A 46 0.97 -3.00 7.24
C HIS A 46 2.09 -1.97 7.40
N HIS A 47 1.99 -0.83 6.73
CA HIS A 47 2.99 0.24 6.83
C HIS A 47 3.14 0.84 8.23
N ASN A 48 2.05 0.95 8.99
CA ASN A 48 2.13 1.44 10.35
C ASN A 48 2.97 0.50 11.25
N GLN A 49 2.93 -0.82 11.01
CA GLN A 49 3.80 -1.75 11.72
C GLN A 49 5.25 -1.64 11.25
N GLY A 50 5.51 -1.47 9.94
CA GLY A 50 6.86 -1.25 9.46
C GLY A 50 7.51 0.01 10.04
N VAL A 51 6.74 1.11 10.17
CA VAL A 51 7.17 2.32 10.90
C VAL A 51 7.49 2.00 12.36
N GLN A 52 6.65 1.22 13.05
CA GLN A 52 6.89 0.81 14.43
C GLN A 52 8.22 0.04 14.56
N LEU A 53 8.44 -1.00 13.75
CA LEU A 53 9.66 -1.81 13.79
C LEU A 53 10.91 -0.96 13.54
N ALA A 54 10.83 -0.03 12.58
CA ALA A 54 11.92 0.88 12.26
C ALA A 54 12.25 1.85 13.41
N LEU A 55 11.24 2.42 14.06
CA LEU A 55 11.45 3.28 15.22
C LEU A 55 12.02 2.51 16.41
N VAL A 56 11.60 1.26 16.63
CA VAL A 56 12.16 0.41 17.68
C VAL A 56 13.64 0.16 17.41
N VAL A 57 14.04 -0.38 16.24
CA VAL A 57 15.45 -0.69 16.00
C VAL A 57 16.35 0.54 16.06
N ARG A 58 15.86 1.70 15.60
CA ARG A 58 16.59 2.98 15.69
C ARG A 58 16.99 3.28 17.13
N ASP A 59 16.13 2.98 18.10
CA ASP A 59 16.41 3.23 19.51
C ASP A 59 17.18 2.07 20.19
N ARG A 60 17.44 0.98 19.46
CA ARG A 60 18.16 -0.23 19.93
C ARG A 60 19.55 -0.42 19.35
N THR A 61 20.00 0.42 18.44
CA THR A 61 21.37 0.36 17.91
C THR A 61 21.99 1.75 17.69
N ASP A 62 23.32 1.79 17.79
CA ASP A 62 24.17 2.91 17.41
C ASP A 62 24.75 2.75 15.99
N ASP A 63 24.50 1.62 15.30
CA ASP A 63 24.99 1.38 13.94
C ASP A 63 24.40 2.40 12.95
N PRO A 64 25.23 3.24 12.31
CA PRO A 64 24.73 4.34 11.48
C PRO A 64 24.00 3.85 10.23
N ALA A 65 24.37 2.70 9.67
CA ALA A 65 23.75 2.16 8.46
C ALA A 65 22.32 1.65 8.75
N VAL A 66 22.13 0.90 9.85
CA VAL A 66 20.80 0.43 10.26
C VAL A 66 19.91 1.59 10.69
N ARG A 67 20.46 2.59 11.39
CA ARG A 67 19.70 3.79 11.78
C ARG A 67 19.22 4.59 10.58
N LEU A 68 20.06 4.73 9.54
CA LEU A 68 19.69 5.41 8.30
C LEU A 68 18.59 4.64 7.57
N LEU A 69 18.78 3.35 7.36
CA LEU A 69 17.76 2.48 6.76
C LEU A 69 16.42 2.58 7.50
N ALA A 70 16.45 2.49 8.83
CA ALA A 70 15.25 2.59 9.66
C ALA A 70 14.56 3.96 9.50
N TYR A 71 15.32 5.05 9.43
CA TYR A 71 14.76 6.38 9.18
C TYR A 71 14.07 6.45 7.82
N ASP A 72 14.72 5.95 6.76
CA ASP A 72 14.19 6.00 5.39
C ASP A 72 12.91 5.16 5.25
N ILE A 73 12.89 3.95 5.83
CA ILE A 73 11.70 3.09 5.88
C ILE A 73 10.57 3.80 6.63
N ALA A 74 10.84 4.34 7.83
CA ALA A 74 9.82 4.99 8.65
C ALA A 74 9.22 6.22 7.93
N ALA A 75 10.06 7.04 7.30
CA ALA A 75 9.60 8.23 6.57
C ALA A 75 8.76 7.85 5.35
N THR A 76 9.23 6.88 4.57
CA THR A 76 8.57 6.44 3.33
C THR A 76 7.23 5.76 3.63
N GLN A 77 7.21 4.80 4.54
CA GLN A 77 5.97 4.07 4.87
C GLN A 77 4.94 4.96 5.58
N ALA A 78 5.37 5.92 6.41
CA ALA A 78 4.45 6.90 7.01
C ALA A 78 3.82 7.81 5.94
N GLN A 79 4.60 8.28 4.97
CA GLN A 79 4.08 9.09 3.86
C GLN A 79 3.07 8.28 3.02
N GLN A 80 3.41 7.05 2.69
CA GLN A 80 2.56 6.15 1.91
C GLN A 80 1.26 5.80 2.65
N SER A 81 1.33 5.53 3.97
CA SER A 81 0.15 5.35 4.83
C SER A 81 -0.77 6.58 4.80
N GLY A 82 -0.20 7.79 4.87
CA GLY A 82 -0.96 9.04 4.74
C GLY A 82 -1.62 9.24 3.37
N GLN A 83 -0.96 8.81 2.29
CA GLN A 83 -1.54 8.83 0.94
C GLN A 83 -2.76 7.89 0.83
N LEU A 84 -2.63 6.66 1.33
CA LEU A 84 -3.71 5.66 1.35
C LEU A 84 -4.90 6.14 2.20
N PHE A 85 -4.63 6.75 3.36
CA PHE A 85 -5.63 7.42 4.18
C PHE A 85 -6.38 8.49 3.37
N GLY A 86 -5.63 9.34 2.68
CA GLY A 86 -6.16 10.44 1.88
C GLY A 86 -7.09 9.96 0.76
N TRP A 87 -6.76 8.86 0.10
CA TRP A 87 -7.63 8.24 -0.90
C TRP A 87 -8.96 7.77 -0.33
N LEU A 88 -8.96 7.08 0.81
CA LEU A 88 -10.21 6.65 1.45
C LEU A 88 -11.08 7.87 1.83
N THR A 89 -10.47 8.94 2.35
CA THR A 89 -11.19 10.20 2.60
C THR A 89 -11.74 10.81 1.32
N GLN A 90 -10.96 10.86 0.24
CA GLN A 90 -11.37 11.41 -1.04
C GLN A 90 -12.52 10.60 -1.68
N TRP A 91 -12.51 9.27 -1.54
CA TRP A 91 -13.56 8.39 -2.03
C TRP A 91 -14.81 8.36 -1.12
N GLY A 92 -14.80 9.08 0.00
CA GLY A 92 -15.89 9.08 0.96
C GLY A 92 -16.06 7.74 1.69
N LEU A 93 -14.98 6.97 1.83
CA LEU A 93 -14.98 5.66 2.44
C LEU A 93 -14.42 5.71 3.88
N PRO A 94 -14.92 4.85 4.79
CA PRO A 94 -14.36 4.75 6.14
C PRO A 94 -12.96 4.15 6.11
N GLN A 95 -12.11 4.60 7.04
CA GLN A 95 -10.74 4.10 7.24
C GLN A 95 -10.75 2.64 7.74
N ALA A 96 -11.74 2.26 8.54
CA ALA A 96 -11.96 0.87 8.92
C ALA A 96 -12.83 0.15 7.88
N GLY A 97 -12.45 -1.08 7.55
CA GLY A 97 -13.21 -1.98 6.70
C GLY A 97 -14.36 -2.63 7.47
N ARG A 98 -15.39 -3.08 6.75
CA ARG A 98 -16.47 -3.93 7.31
C ARG A 98 -16.19 -5.43 7.11
N GLU A 99 -15.23 -5.74 6.25
CA GLU A 99 -14.81 -7.09 5.94
C GLU A 99 -13.50 -7.38 6.67
N PRO A 100 -13.21 -8.66 6.98
CA PRO A 100 -11.89 -9.06 7.43
C PRO A 100 -10.77 -8.56 6.51
N ALA A 101 -9.59 -8.33 7.07
CA ALA A 101 -8.39 -7.98 6.29
C ALA A 101 -8.17 -9.01 5.18
N MET A 102 -7.59 -8.56 4.07
CA MET A 102 -7.24 -9.38 2.90
C MET A 102 -8.41 -10.00 2.12
N MET A 103 -9.67 -9.80 2.55
CA MET A 103 -10.85 -10.31 1.82
C MET A 103 -10.96 -9.80 0.38
N TRP A 104 -10.31 -8.68 0.07
CA TRP A 104 -10.26 -8.16 -1.28
C TRP A 104 -9.35 -8.95 -2.22
N MET A 105 -8.35 -9.67 -1.69
CA MET A 105 -7.47 -10.53 -2.48
C MET A 105 -8.13 -11.88 -2.84
N THR A 106 -9.10 -12.36 -2.06
CA THR A 106 -9.78 -13.64 -2.34
C THR A 106 -10.78 -13.56 -3.50
N ARG A 107 -11.11 -12.35 -3.96
CA ARG A 107 -11.99 -12.13 -5.11
C ARG A 107 -11.21 -12.34 -6.41
N ALA A 108 -11.95 -12.77 -7.45
CA ALA A 108 -11.37 -13.07 -8.76
C ALA A 108 -10.56 -11.89 -9.31
N GLY A 109 -9.31 -12.18 -9.64
CA GLY A 109 -8.40 -11.30 -10.37
C GLY A 109 -8.78 -11.16 -11.85
N ARG A 110 -8.12 -10.26 -12.56
CA ARG A 110 -8.39 -10.00 -13.98
C ARG A 110 -7.71 -10.99 -14.91
N SER A 111 -6.60 -11.58 -14.48
CA SER A 111 -5.84 -12.58 -15.24
C SER A 111 -6.57 -13.94 -15.34
N GLY A 112 -7.57 -14.20 -14.48
CA GLY A 112 -8.21 -15.52 -14.39
C GLY A 112 -7.24 -16.62 -13.92
N GLU A 113 -5.99 -16.26 -13.62
CA GLU A 113 -5.00 -17.14 -13.02
C GLU A 113 -5.31 -17.20 -11.52
N GLU A 114 -5.65 -18.39 -11.04
CA GLU A 114 -5.58 -18.69 -9.61
C GLU A 114 -4.10 -18.59 -9.22
N HIS A 115 -3.66 -17.42 -8.76
CA HIS A 115 -2.42 -17.34 -8.00
C HIS A 115 -2.58 -18.30 -6.84
N GLY A 116 -1.85 -19.42 -6.90
CA GLY A 116 -1.94 -20.54 -5.98
C GLY A 116 -1.49 -20.13 -4.59
N HIS A 117 -2.33 -19.38 -3.90
CA HIS A 117 -2.21 -19.16 -2.47
C HIS A 117 -2.53 -20.51 -1.84
N SER A 118 -1.52 -21.10 -1.20
CA SER A 118 -1.65 -22.28 -0.37
C SER A 118 -2.94 -22.16 0.45
N ALA A 119 -3.92 -22.99 0.10
CA ALA A 119 -5.23 -23.03 0.71
C ALA A 119 -5.10 -23.50 2.17
N ALA A 120 -4.76 -22.56 3.04
CA ALA A 120 -4.97 -22.63 4.47
C ALA A 120 -5.64 -21.33 4.95
N ALA A 121 -6.50 -20.74 4.10
CA ALA A 121 -7.32 -19.57 4.41
C ALA A 121 -8.44 -19.96 5.38
N GLY A 122 -8.06 -20.14 6.66
CA GLY A 122 -8.98 -20.10 7.78
C GLY A 122 -9.43 -18.66 8.07
N GLU A 123 -10.58 -18.53 8.73
CA GLU A 123 -11.15 -17.26 9.19
C GLU A 123 -10.09 -16.42 9.92
N GLY A 124 -9.77 -15.22 9.41
CA GLY A 124 -8.88 -14.26 10.07
C GLY A 124 -7.38 -14.43 9.82
N GLN A 125 -6.95 -14.83 8.62
CA GLN A 125 -5.52 -14.81 8.29
C GLN A 125 -4.91 -13.41 8.47
N ALA A 126 -3.81 -13.36 9.23
CA ALA A 126 -2.99 -12.16 9.38
C ALA A 126 -2.44 -11.71 8.01
N MET A 127 -2.31 -10.40 7.80
CA MET A 127 -1.72 -9.88 6.56
C MET A 127 -0.31 -10.44 6.39
N PRO A 128 0.11 -10.76 5.15
CA PRO A 128 1.38 -11.42 4.90
C PRO A 128 2.55 -10.57 5.41
N GLY A 129 3.53 -11.22 6.02
CA GLY A 129 4.76 -10.57 6.49
C GLY A 129 4.65 -9.74 7.78
N LEU A 130 3.46 -9.56 8.36
CA LEU A 130 3.35 -8.87 9.65
C LEU A 130 4.13 -9.61 10.75
N ALA A 131 4.89 -8.86 11.52
CA ALA A 131 5.47 -9.33 12.76
C ALA A 131 4.37 -9.57 13.81
N THR A 132 4.47 -10.68 14.52
CA THR A 132 3.63 -10.97 15.68
C THR A 132 4.02 -10.09 16.87
N ASP A 133 3.11 -9.91 17.83
CA ASP A 133 3.40 -9.18 19.08
C ASP A 133 4.63 -9.74 19.82
N ALA A 134 4.81 -11.06 19.78
CA ALA A 134 5.98 -11.72 20.38
C ALA A 134 7.29 -11.32 19.69
N GLN A 135 7.30 -11.24 18.35
CA GLN A 135 8.46 -10.79 17.57
C GLN A 135 8.75 -9.31 17.77
N VAL A 136 7.72 -8.46 17.87
CA VAL A 136 7.90 -7.04 18.20
C VAL A 136 8.47 -6.89 19.61
N ALA A 137 7.99 -7.69 20.57
CA ALA A 137 8.53 -7.71 21.93
C ALA A 137 9.98 -8.19 21.98
N GLU A 138 10.34 -9.20 21.18
CA GLU A 138 11.71 -9.69 21.06
C GLU A 138 12.65 -8.60 20.51
N LEU A 139 12.27 -7.92 19.42
CA LEU A 139 13.01 -6.79 18.88
C LEU A 139 13.16 -5.67 19.94
N THR A 140 12.08 -5.40 20.67
CA THR A 140 12.05 -4.39 21.74
C THR A 140 12.87 -4.82 22.97
N ALA A 141 13.21 -6.09 23.15
CA ALA A 141 14.06 -6.52 24.25
C ALA A 141 15.55 -6.54 23.87
N ALA A 142 15.85 -6.66 22.58
CA ALA A 142 17.21 -6.72 22.06
C ALA A 142 17.90 -5.35 21.97
N SER A 143 19.23 -5.37 21.85
CA SER A 143 20.08 -4.20 21.60
C SER A 143 21.27 -4.55 20.71
N GLY A 144 21.88 -3.54 20.08
CA GLY A 144 23.03 -3.66 19.20
C GLY A 144 22.80 -4.65 18.05
N THR A 145 23.83 -5.43 17.72
CA THR A 145 23.80 -6.40 16.61
C THR A 145 22.66 -7.41 16.71
N GLN A 146 22.21 -7.79 17.91
CA GLN A 146 21.06 -8.69 18.05
C GLN A 146 19.76 -8.01 17.57
N ALA A 147 19.51 -6.77 17.98
CA ALA A 147 18.34 -6.02 17.52
C ALA A 147 18.39 -5.79 16.01
N GLU A 148 19.57 -5.48 15.46
CA GLU A 148 19.76 -5.31 14.02
C GLU A 148 19.38 -6.56 13.24
N ARG A 149 19.84 -7.75 13.66
CA ARG A 149 19.52 -9.03 12.99
C ARG A 149 18.03 -9.35 13.05
N ILE A 150 17.40 -9.14 14.21
CA ILE A 150 15.96 -9.35 14.38
C ILE A 150 15.20 -8.39 13.45
N PHE A 151 15.53 -7.10 13.49
CA PHE A 151 14.89 -6.10 12.64
C PHE A 151 15.01 -6.42 11.15
N LEU A 152 16.21 -6.70 10.66
CA LEU A 152 16.43 -7.01 9.25
C LEU A 152 15.66 -8.26 8.82
N THR A 153 15.62 -9.30 9.67
CA THR A 153 14.86 -10.52 9.40
C THR A 153 13.36 -10.24 9.31
N LEU A 154 12.80 -9.51 10.29
CA LEU A 154 11.38 -9.16 10.31
C LEU A 154 11.01 -8.25 9.16
N MET A 155 11.83 -7.24 8.87
CA MET A 155 11.54 -6.26 7.83
C MET A 155 11.66 -6.84 6.42
N ILE A 156 12.55 -7.82 6.19
CA ILE A 156 12.56 -8.58 4.93
C ILE A 156 11.23 -9.31 4.72
N ALA A 157 10.75 -10.05 5.73
CA ALA A 157 9.47 -10.77 5.65
C ALA A 157 8.29 -9.80 5.47
N HIS A 158 8.32 -8.68 6.19
CA HIS A 158 7.34 -7.60 6.08
C HIS A 158 7.29 -7.06 4.65
N HIS A 159 8.44 -6.68 4.07
CA HIS A 159 8.50 -6.18 2.71
C HIS A 159 8.03 -7.19 1.66
N GLN A 160 8.34 -8.47 1.82
CA GLN A 160 7.83 -9.53 0.95
C GLN A 160 6.30 -9.58 0.97
N GLY A 161 5.69 -9.46 2.15
CA GLY A 161 4.24 -9.38 2.28
C GLY A 161 3.65 -8.12 1.62
N ALA A 162 4.32 -6.96 1.74
CA ALA A 162 3.89 -5.74 1.07
C ALA A 162 3.95 -5.86 -0.47
N VAL A 163 4.96 -6.55 -1.01
CA VAL A 163 5.06 -6.85 -2.45
C VAL A 163 3.91 -7.74 -2.89
N GLU A 164 3.61 -8.82 -2.15
CA GLU A 164 2.48 -9.72 -2.45
C GLU A 164 1.15 -8.96 -2.49
N MET A 165 0.91 -8.08 -1.52
CA MET A 165 -0.29 -7.23 -1.51
C MET A 165 -0.31 -6.25 -2.69
N ALA A 166 0.81 -5.63 -3.04
CA ALA A 166 0.89 -4.70 -4.15
C ALA A 166 0.64 -5.38 -5.50
N GLU A 167 1.17 -6.59 -5.71
CA GLU A 167 0.88 -7.42 -6.88
C GLU A 167 -0.59 -7.83 -6.92
N GLY A 168 -1.16 -8.20 -5.78
CA GLY A 168 -2.58 -8.54 -5.64
C GLY A 168 -3.52 -7.43 -6.11
N VAL A 169 -3.22 -6.15 -5.80
CA VAL A 169 -4.03 -5.02 -6.26
C VAL A 169 -3.75 -4.67 -7.73
N LEU A 170 -2.53 -4.86 -8.22
CA LEU A 170 -2.19 -4.68 -9.65
C LEU A 170 -2.96 -5.66 -10.56
N ASP A 171 -3.27 -6.85 -10.07
CA ASP A 171 -4.10 -7.82 -10.80
C ASP A 171 -5.61 -7.53 -10.70
N ARG A 172 -6.06 -6.68 -9.76
CA ARG A 172 -7.50 -6.43 -9.48
C ARG A 172 -7.99 -5.01 -9.77
N SER A 173 -7.10 -4.04 -9.96
CA SER A 173 -7.45 -2.63 -10.11
C SER A 173 -7.06 -2.06 -11.48
N ASP A 174 -7.94 -1.26 -12.08
CA ASP A 174 -7.62 -0.37 -13.21
C ASP A 174 -7.36 1.07 -12.76
N ASN A 175 -7.46 1.36 -11.47
CA ASN A 175 -7.34 2.72 -10.96
C ASN A 175 -5.89 3.20 -11.10
N GLY A 176 -5.67 4.14 -12.04
CA GLY A 176 -4.33 4.62 -12.42
C GLY A 176 -3.45 5.04 -11.23
N PRO A 177 -3.94 5.91 -10.32
CA PRO A 177 -3.21 6.26 -9.09
C PRO A 177 -2.85 5.07 -8.21
N VAL A 178 -3.78 4.13 -7.98
CA VAL A 178 -3.52 2.93 -7.15
C VAL A 178 -2.49 2.02 -7.80
N ARG A 179 -2.62 1.75 -9.10
CA ARG A 179 -1.64 0.94 -9.85
C ARG A 179 -0.24 1.56 -9.82
N SER A 180 -0.16 2.88 -10.01
CA SER A 180 1.13 3.60 -10.01
C SER A 180 1.82 3.51 -8.65
N PHE A 181 1.05 3.66 -7.56
CA PHE A 181 1.55 3.47 -6.21
C PHE A 181 1.99 2.02 -5.96
N ALA A 182 1.18 1.04 -6.32
CA ALA A 182 1.51 -0.37 -6.11
C ALA A 182 2.79 -0.77 -6.87
N GLN A 183 2.98 -0.30 -8.10
CA GLN A 183 4.22 -0.53 -8.85
C GLN A 183 5.44 0.12 -8.17
N ALA A 184 5.27 1.32 -7.61
CA ALA A 184 6.33 1.99 -6.85
C ALA A 184 6.70 1.20 -5.59
N VAL A 185 5.70 0.68 -4.85
CA VAL A 185 5.90 -0.21 -3.69
C VAL A 185 6.65 -1.47 -4.11
N VAL A 186 6.22 -2.19 -5.15
CA VAL A 186 6.94 -3.38 -5.65
C VAL A 186 8.40 -3.06 -5.95
N THR A 187 8.67 -1.94 -6.60
CA THR A 187 10.02 -1.55 -7.00
C THR A 187 10.90 -1.20 -5.79
N SER A 188 10.41 -0.33 -4.90
CA SER A 188 11.19 0.13 -3.75
C SER A 188 11.42 -0.99 -2.75
N GLN A 189 10.38 -1.76 -2.42
CA GLN A 189 10.44 -2.81 -1.41
C GLN A 189 11.38 -3.95 -1.84
N ASN A 190 11.42 -4.31 -3.14
CA ASN A 190 12.39 -5.28 -3.64
C ASN A 190 13.84 -4.79 -3.51
N SER A 191 14.11 -3.52 -3.84
CA SER A 191 15.44 -2.94 -3.65
C SER A 191 15.85 -2.91 -2.17
N GLU A 192 14.92 -2.63 -1.27
CA GLU A 192 15.19 -2.63 0.17
C GLU A 192 15.39 -4.05 0.72
N ILE A 193 14.68 -5.07 0.20
CA ILE A 193 14.92 -6.49 0.54
C ILE A 193 16.36 -6.89 0.20
N GLU A 194 16.85 -6.53 -0.99
CA GLU A 194 18.23 -6.84 -1.40
C GLU A 194 19.26 -6.20 -0.46
N LEU A 195 19.07 -4.91 -0.14
CA LEU A 195 19.90 -4.17 0.80
C LEU A 195 19.91 -4.82 2.18
N MET A 196 18.73 -5.11 2.73
CA MET A 196 18.60 -5.71 4.06
C MET A 196 19.22 -7.11 4.12
N THR A 197 19.07 -7.90 3.06
CA THR A 197 19.68 -9.24 2.95
C THR A 197 21.21 -9.14 3.00
N SER A 198 21.78 -8.20 2.26
CA SER A 198 23.23 -7.89 2.31
C SER A 198 23.67 -7.45 3.71
N MET A 199 22.94 -6.53 4.33
CA MET A 199 23.24 -6.05 5.67
C MET A 199 23.15 -7.15 6.73
N LEU A 200 22.20 -8.08 6.59
CA LEU A 200 22.01 -9.22 7.48
C LEU A 200 23.17 -10.22 7.34
N ALA A 201 23.58 -10.52 6.09
CA ALA A 201 24.72 -11.40 5.83
C ALA A 201 26.04 -10.84 6.40
N ALA A 202 26.22 -9.51 6.36
CA ALA A 202 27.39 -8.84 6.94
C ALA A 202 27.41 -8.86 8.49
N ARG A 203 26.33 -9.30 9.13
CA ARG A 203 26.15 -9.38 10.59
C ARG A 203 26.05 -10.83 11.09
N ALA A 204 26.52 -11.79 10.29
CA ALA A 204 26.50 -13.22 10.57
C ALA A 204 27.35 -13.62 11.79
#